data_AF-A0A2V5MBX7-F1
#
_entry.id   AF-A0A2V5MBX7-F1
#
_cell.length_a   1.000
_cell.length_b   1.000
_cell.length_c   1.000
_cell.angle_alpha   90.00
_cell.angle_beta   90.00
_cell.angle_gamma   90.00
#
_symmetry.space_group_name_H-M   'P 1'
#
loop_
_entity.id
_entity.type
_entity.pdbx_description
1 polymer ?
#
loop_
_entity_poly.entity_id
_entity_poly.type
_entity_poly.pdbx_seq_one_letter_code
_entity_poly.pdbx_strand_id
1 'polypeptide(L)'
;MSVAFTPASYNLTVGGNPTSGGTVNVTPTPDQNGKYAPGSVVTLTASPAAGYVFSSWSISASRNPLSLTMNSDKTIAASFSLAPPGPGLLAYSPQSPATIRTDGFRFRLTSATDSLCIVEYSTDLRNWTAFQTNQVTAGPGVEIKDFGAGNDRSRFYRARRVP
;
A
#
# COMPACT_ATOMS: atom_id res chain seq x y z
N MET A 1 22.26 -9.82 -56.52
CA MET A 1 22.93 -9.74 -55.20
C MET A 1 21.94 -9.10 -54.24
N SER A 2 21.28 -9.87 -53.38
CA SER A 2 20.38 -9.31 -52.36
C SER A 2 21.18 -9.05 -51.10
N VAL A 3 21.26 -7.79 -50.67
CA VAL A 3 21.82 -7.45 -49.36
C VAL A 3 20.72 -7.71 -48.33
N ALA A 4 20.92 -8.69 -47.46
CA ALA A 4 20.02 -8.92 -46.33
C ALA A 4 20.38 -7.93 -45.22
N PHE A 5 19.51 -6.96 -44.95
CA PHE A 5 19.60 -6.15 -43.74
C PHE A 5 18.89 -6.90 -42.62
N THR A 6 19.62 -7.32 -41.59
CA THR A 6 19.00 -7.78 -40.36
C THR A 6 18.42 -6.57 -39.63
N PRO A 7 17.10 -6.53 -39.36
CA PRO A 7 16.53 -5.47 -38.55
C PRO A 7 17.18 -5.50 -37.17
N ALA A 8 17.55 -4.33 -36.63
CA ALA A 8 17.90 -4.25 -35.22
C ALA A 8 16.71 -4.74 -34.39
N SER A 9 16.97 -5.38 -33.26
CA SER A 9 15.94 -5.86 -32.33
C SER A 9 16.48 -5.76 -30.91
N TYR A 10 15.62 -5.44 -29.96
CA TYR A 10 16.01 -5.13 -28.60
C TYR A 10 15.40 -6.06 -27.57
N ASN A 11 16.20 -6.42 -26.58
CA ASN A 11 15.80 -7.20 -25.42
C ASN A 11 15.23 -6.28 -24.33
N LEU A 12 14.16 -6.71 -23.68
CA LEU A 12 13.63 -6.08 -22.48
C LEU A 12 13.61 -7.08 -21.34
N THR A 13 14.36 -6.79 -20.29
CA THR A 13 14.34 -7.53 -19.03
C THR A 13 13.58 -6.72 -18.00
N VAL A 14 12.58 -7.33 -17.36
CA VAL A 14 11.82 -6.70 -16.26
C VAL A 14 11.84 -7.56 -15.00
N GLY A 15 11.70 -6.91 -13.85
CA GLY A 15 11.60 -7.61 -12.57
C GLY A 15 11.08 -6.74 -11.44
N GLY A 16 10.61 -7.37 -10.37
CA GLY A 16 10.31 -6.70 -9.11
C GLY A 16 11.53 -6.71 -8.18
N ASN A 17 11.71 -5.65 -7.41
CA ASN A 17 12.73 -5.54 -6.37
C ASN A 17 12.10 -5.06 -5.05
N PRO A 18 12.02 -5.90 -4.00
CA PRO A 18 12.37 -7.32 -4.00
C PRO A 18 11.40 -8.13 -4.88
N THR A 19 11.82 -9.32 -5.32
CA THR A 19 10.99 -10.21 -6.15
C THR A 19 9.70 -10.65 -5.44
N SER A 20 9.73 -10.74 -4.10
CA SER A 20 8.53 -11.01 -3.28
C SER A 20 7.57 -9.81 -3.19
N GLY A 21 8.03 -8.61 -3.53
CA GLY A 21 7.28 -7.38 -3.37
C GLY A 21 6.22 -7.15 -4.45
N GLY A 22 6.32 -7.84 -5.58
CA GLY A 22 5.35 -7.73 -6.66
C GLY A 22 5.88 -8.23 -8.01
N THR A 23 5.05 -8.09 -9.03
CA THR A 23 5.35 -8.50 -10.41
C THR A 23 5.30 -7.30 -11.36
N VAL A 24 5.92 -7.47 -12.54
CA VAL A 24 5.86 -6.49 -13.63
C VAL A 24 5.23 -7.15 -14.84
N ASN A 25 4.10 -6.63 -15.29
CA ASN A 25 3.43 -7.04 -16.52
C ASN A 25 3.86 -6.12 -17.67
N VAL A 26 4.10 -6.71 -18.85
CA VAL A 26 4.54 -6.00 -20.06
C VAL A 26 3.47 -6.14 -21.14
N THR A 27 3.13 -5.04 -21.81
CA THR A 27 2.16 -5.05 -22.92
C THR A 27 2.57 -4.06 -24.02
N PRO A 28 2.67 -4.48 -25.30
CA PRO A 28 2.50 -5.85 -25.79
C PRO A 28 3.64 -6.78 -25.36
N THR A 29 3.42 -8.09 -25.43
CA THR A 29 4.47 -9.11 -25.28
C THR A 29 5.47 -9.04 -26.45
N PRO A 30 6.70 -9.55 -26.29
CA PRO A 30 7.68 -9.55 -27.38
C PRO A 30 7.26 -10.45 -28.55
N ASP A 31 8.00 -10.36 -29.65
CA ASP A 31 7.84 -11.26 -30.80
C ASP A 31 8.20 -12.73 -30.47
N GLN A 32 8.09 -13.62 -31.46
CA GLN A 32 8.37 -15.06 -31.32
C GLN A 32 9.82 -15.36 -30.89
N ASN A 33 10.74 -14.42 -31.06
CA ASN A 33 12.15 -14.54 -30.65
C ASN A 33 12.41 -13.89 -29.29
N GLY A 34 11.38 -13.38 -28.61
CA GLY A 34 11.51 -12.69 -27.33
C GLY A 34 12.04 -11.26 -27.45
N LYS A 35 11.96 -10.62 -28.63
CA LYS A 35 12.51 -9.29 -28.88
C LYS A 35 11.47 -8.26 -29.33
N TYR A 36 11.86 -6.99 -29.31
CA TYR A 36 11.07 -5.86 -29.78
C TYR A 36 11.74 -5.17 -30.96
N ALA A 37 10.93 -4.69 -31.90
CA ALA A 37 11.42 -3.86 -33.01
C ALA A 37 11.81 -2.45 -32.51
N PRO A 38 12.77 -1.77 -33.15
CA PRO A 38 13.16 -0.41 -32.84
C PRO A 38 11.96 0.55 -32.88
N GLY A 39 11.83 1.39 -31.86
CA GLY A 39 10.73 2.34 -31.75
C GLY A 39 9.43 1.75 -31.21
N SER A 40 9.36 0.44 -30.94
CA SER A 40 8.21 -0.16 -30.26
C SER A 40 7.97 0.51 -28.92
N VAL A 41 6.72 0.82 -28.60
CA VAL A 41 6.32 1.37 -27.30
C VAL A 41 5.67 0.25 -26.49
N VAL A 42 6.26 -0.04 -25.34
CA VAL A 42 5.75 -1.02 -24.38
C VAL A 42 5.23 -0.31 -23.13
N THR A 43 4.19 -0.87 -22.53
CA THR A 43 3.64 -0.43 -21.25
C THR A 43 4.05 -1.43 -20.18
N LEU A 44 4.71 -0.95 -19.15
CA LEU A 44 5.07 -1.71 -17.95
C LEU A 44 4.07 -1.38 -16.85
N THR A 45 3.47 -2.40 -16.25
CA THR A 45 2.56 -2.25 -15.12
C THR A 45 3.11 -3.00 -13.92
N ALA A 46 3.47 -2.29 -12.86
CA ALA A 46 3.89 -2.89 -11.60
C ALA A 46 2.64 -3.28 -10.79
N SER A 47 2.57 -4.53 -10.36
CA SER A 47 1.51 -5.06 -9.50
C SER A 47 2.11 -5.45 -8.15
N PRO A 48 1.92 -4.65 -7.09
CA PRO A 48 2.41 -4.98 -5.75
C PRO A 48 1.77 -6.27 -5.22
N ALA A 49 2.56 -7.05 -4.50
CA ALA A 49 2.06 -8.17 -3.70
C ALA A 49 1.34 -7.66 -2.44
N ALA A 50 0.58 -8.55 -1.78
CA ALA A 50 -0.09 -8.21 -0.52
C ALA A 50 0.92 -7.69 0.52
N GLY A 51 0.60 -6.55 1.14
CA GLY A 51 1.47 -5.91 2.12
C GLY A 51 2.62 -5.09 1.53
N TYR A 52 2.69 -4.92 0.20
CA TYR A 52 3.66 -4.05 -0.47
C TYR A 52 2.97 -2.91 -1.23
N VAL A 53 3.74 -1.86 -1.52
CA VAL A 53 3.37 -0.75 -2.39
C VAL A 53 4.45 -0.55 -3.44
N PHE A 54 4.04 -0.13 -4.65
CA PHE A 54 4.98 0.29 -5.68
C PHE A 54 5.58 1.65 -5.29
N SER A 55 6.91 1.74 -5.28
CA SER A 55 7.64 2.96 -4.94
C SER A 55 8.06 3.73 -6.20
N SER A 56 8.75 3.04 -7.12
CA SER A 56 9.30 3.65 -8.34
C SER A 56 9.82 2.60 -9.31
N TRP A 57 10.07 3.00 -10.55
CA TRP A 57 10.88 2.24 -11.50
C TRP A 57 12.36 2.56 -11.30
N SER A 58 13.25 1.65 -11.72
CA SER A 58 14.72 1.79 -11.63
C SER A 58 15.30 3.00 -12.37
N ILE A 59 14.50 3.64 -13.22
CA ILE A 59 14.82 4.89 -13.93
C ILE A 59 14.29 6.15 -13.23
N SER A 60 14.01 6.06 -11.93
CA SER A 60 13.46 7.14 -11.10
C SER A 60 12.10 7.66 -11.56
N ALA A 61 11.35 6.87 -12.33
CA ALA A 61 9.98 7.19 -12.72
C ALA A 61 9.00 6.67 -11.66
N SER A 62 8.04 7.48 -11.23
CA SER A 62 7.01 7.10 -10.25
C SER A 62 5.65 6.79 -10.86
N ARG A 63 5.45 7.08 -12.16
CA ARG A 63 4.20 6.78 -12.86
C ARG A 63 4.06 5.27 -13.05
N ASN A 64 2.92 4.71 -12.64
CA ASN A 64 2.53 3.34 -12.92
C ASN A 64 1.09 3.35 -13.49
N PRO A 65 0.84 2.89 -14.73
CA PRO A 65 1.79 2.27 -15.67
C PRO A 65 2.85 3.21 -16.30
N LEU A 66 3.98 2.64 -16.70
CA LEU A 66 5.10 3.32 -17.40
C LEU A 66 5.09 2.99 -18.90
N SER A 67 5.16 4.00 -19.75
CA SER A 67 5.36 3.83 -21.19
C SER A 67 6.85 3.94 -21.53
N LEU A 68 7.37 2.95 -22.25
CA LEU A 68 8.80 2.79 -22.55
C LEU A 68 9.02 2.56 -24.05
N THR A 69 9.87 3.37 -24.67
CA THR A 69 10.27 3.18 -26.07
C THR A 69 11.50 2.28 -26.17
N MET A 70 11.43 1.24 -26.99
CA MET A 70 12.53 0.30 -27.25
C MET A 70 13.48 0.85 -28.32
N ASN A 71 14.50 1.59 -27.88
CA ASN A 71 15.59 2.12 -28.72
C ASN A 71 16.97 1.52 -28.39
N SER A 72 17.02 0.60 -27.43
CA SER A 72 18.19 -0.13 -26.96
C SER A 72 17.69 -1.36 -26.21
N ASP A 73 18.60 -2.28 -25.90
CA ASP A 73 18.34 -3.25 -24.84
C ASP A 73 18.10 -2.50 -23.53
N LYS A 74 17.13 -2.97 -22.73
CA LYS A 74 16.73 -2.31 -21.48
C LYS A 74 16.50 -3.32 -20.38
N THR A 75 16.91 -2.93 -19.18
CA THR A 75 16.60 -3.64 -17.93
C THR A 75 15.89 -2.67 -17.01
N ILE A 76 14.62 -2.92 -16.71
CA ILE A 76 13.77 -2.05 -15.88
C ILE A 76 13.23 -2.85 -14.69
N ALA A 77 13.48 -2.37 -13.48
CA ALA A 77 12.93 -2.98 -12.27
C ALA A 77 11.85 -2.10 -11.65
N ALA A 78 10.79 -2.70 -11.12
CA ALA A 78 9.85 -2.05 -10.23
C ALA A 78 10.32 -2.21 -8.78
N SER A 79 10.55 -1.10 -8.09
CA SER A 79 10.86 -1.08 -6.67
C SER A 79 9.56 -1.17 -5.86
N PHE A 80 9.53 -2.10 -4.92
CA PHE A 80 8.44 -2.30 -3.99
C PHE A 80 8.94 -2.14 -2.56
N SER A 81 8.16 -1.48 -1.72
CA SER A 81 8.41 -1.36 -0.29
C SER A 81 7.24 -1.94 0.50
N LEU A 82 7.49 -2.39 1.73
CA LEU A 82 6.39 -2.78 2.62
C LEU A 82 5.41 -1.61 2.77
N ALA A 83 4.12 -1.92 2.67
CA ALA A 83 3.07 -0.96 2.96
C ALA A 83 3.20 -0.51 4.42
N PRO A 84 3.03 0.78 4.72
CA PRO A 84 3.09 1.24 6.10
C PRO A 84 2.01 0.54 6.94
N PRO A 85 2.29 0.08 8.17
CA PRO A 85 1.37 -0.72 8.97
C PRO A 85 0.03 -0.01 9.19
N GLY A 86 -1.07 -0.65 8.81
CA GLY A 86 -2.41 -0.08 8.93
C GLY A 86 -2.79 0.28 10.37
N PRO A 87 -3.87 1.06 10.57
CA PRO A 87 -4.29 1.47 11.90
C PRO A 87 -4.67 0.27 12.78
N GLY A 88 -4.07 0.18 13.96
CA GLY A 88 -4.37 -0.81 14.99
C GLY A 88 -4.97 -0.17 16.23
N LEU A 89 -5.83 -0.90 16.93
CA LEU A 89 -6.37 -0.51 18.23
C LEU A 89 -5.95 -1.54 19.28
N LEU A 90 -5.20 -1.08 20.28
CA LEU A 90 -4.74 -1.91 21.39
C LEU A 90 -5.48 -1.51 22.66
N ALA A 91 -6.45 -2.32 23.09
CA ALA A 91 -7.15 -2.07 24.35
C ALA A 91 -6.18 -2.19 25.53
N TYR A 92 -6.28 -1.28 26.50
CA TYR A 92 -5.62 -1.49 27.78
C TYR A 92 -6.32 -2.66 28.49
N SER A 93 -5.58 -3.57 29.10
CA SER A 93 -6.15 -4.73 29.79
C SER A 93 -5.44 -4.96 31.13
N PRO A 94 -6.17 -5.32 32.20
CA PRO A 94 -7.64 -5.39 32.28
C PRO A 94 -8.30 -4.01 32.44
N GLN A 95 -9.56 -3.88 32.00
CA GLN A 95 -10.42 -2.71 32.28
C GLN A 95 -11.75 -3.20 32.84
N SER A 96 -11.97 -2.96 34.14
CA SER A 96 -13.22 -3.36 34.80
C SER A 96 -14.38 -2.43 34.40
N PRO A 97 -15.65 -2.88 34.51
CA PRO A 97 -16.80 -2.01 34.30
C PRO A 97 -16.78 -0.74 35.18
N ALA A 98 -16.26 -0.83 36.42
CA ALA A 98 -16.15 0.33 37.31
C ALA A 98 -15.14 1.35 36.77
N THR A 99 -13.97 0.90 36.32
CA THR A 99 -12.93 1.77 35.75
C THR A 99 -13.39 2.41 34.43
N ILE A 100 -14.13 1.67 33.59
CA ILE A 100 -14.67 2.21 32.35
C ILE A 100 -15.67 3.35 32.62
N ARG A 101 -16.49 3.22 33.68
CA ARG A 101 -17.45 4.27 34.05
C ARG A 101 -16.78 5.56 34.56
N THR A 102 -15.60 5.46 35.17
CA THR A 102 -14.92 6.61 35.78
C THR A 102 -13.83 7.22 34.91
N ASP A 103 -13.11 6.42 34.12
CA ASP A 103 -11.96 6.86 33.30
C ASP A 103 -12.15 6.58 31.79
N GLY A 104 -13.34 6.14 31.39
CA GLY A 104 -13.67 5.76 30.02
C GLY A 104 -13.06 4.42 29.60
N PHE A 105 -13.53 3.88 28.49
CA PHE A 105 -12.85 2.77 27.84
C PHE A 105 -11.62 3.30 27.12
N ARG A 106 -10.45 2.75 27.46
CA ARG A 106 -9.16 3.23 26.97
C ARG A 106 -8.57 2.26 25.97
N PHE A 107 -7.97 2.79 24.92
CA PHE A 107 -7.17 2.02 23.99
C PHE A 107 -6.13 2.91 23.33
N ARG A 108 -5.13 2.28 22.73
CA ARG A 108 -4.08 2.96 22.00
C ARG A 108 -4.27 2.77 20.51
N LEU A 109 -4.32 3.88 19.78
CA LEU A 109 -4.28 3.90 18.32
C LEU A 109 -2.83 3.87 17.85
N THR A 110 -2.49 2.86 17.06
CA THR A 110 -1.20 2.74 16.38
C THR A 110 -1.41 2.83 14.87
N SER A 111 -0.43 3.40 14.15
CA SER A 111 -0.36 3.41 12.69
C SER A 111 1.09 3.79 12.32
N ALA A 112 1.42 3.80 11.04
CA ALA A 112 2.62 4.46 10.57
C ALA A 112 2.70 5.92 11.06
N THR A 113 3.91 6.38 11.38
CA THR A 113 4.18 7.76 11.78
C THR A 113 3.60 8.74 10.77
N ASP A 114 3.05 9.84 11.27
CA ASP A 114 2.39 10.92 10.53
C ASP A 114 1.12 10.49 9.77
N SER A 115 0.56 9.32 10.10
CA SER A 115 -0.75 8.91 9.58
C SER A 115 -1.89 9.61 10.29
N LEU A 116 -2.79 10.21 9.53
CA LEU A 116 -4.09 10.68 10.01
C LEU A 116 -5.09 9.52 10.01
N CYS A 117 -5.67 9.22 11.17
CA CYS A 117 -6.56 8.06 11.35
C CYS A 117 -7.87 8.49 12.01
N ILE A 118 -8.99 7.95 11.50
CA ILE A 118 -10.31 8.07 12.13
C ILE A 118 -10.55 6.81 12.93
N VAL A 119 -10.90 6.98 14.20
CA VAL A 119 -11.49 5.94 15.04
C VAL A 119 -13.00 6.03 14.89
N GLU A 120 -13.62 4.88 14.66
CA GLU A 120 -15.06 4.73 14.54
C GLU A 120 -15.54 3.75 15.61
N TYR A 121 -16.76 3.96 16.11
CA TYR A 121 -17.41 3.00 16.99
C TYR A 121 -18.73 2.51 16.40
N SER A 122 -19.21 1.38 16.90
CA SER A 122 -20.50 0.79 16.56
C SER A 122 -21.09 0.10 17.78
N THR A 123 -22.41 0.03 17.86
CA THR A 123 -23.14 -0.77 18.86
C THR A 123 -23.71 -2.08 18.28
N ASP A 124 -23.63 -2.27 16.95
CA ASP A 124 -24.26 -3.39 16.23
C ASP A 124 -23.37 -4.04 15.15
N LEU A 125 -22.10 -3.61 15.04
CA LEU A 125 -21.10 -3.99 14.01
C LEU A 125 -21.47 -3.63 12.57
N ARG A 126 -22.61 -2.99 12.33
CA ARG A 126 -23.12 -2.65 11.00
C ARG A 126 -23.06 -1.15 10.74
N ASN A 127 -23.56 -0.37 11.68
CA ASN A 127 -23.59 1.08 11.63
C ASN A 127 -22.38 1.63 12.39
N TRP A 128 -21.49 2.31 11.67
CA TRP A 128 -20.26 2.85 12.22
C TRP A 128 -20.31 4.37 12.23
N THR A 129 -20.03 4.96 13.39
CA THR A 129 -20.00 6.40 13.59
C THR A 129 -18.58 6.85 13.87
N ALA A 130 -18.15 7.92 13.20
CA ALA A 130 -16.86 8.54 13.50
C ALA A 130 -16.84 9.02 14.96
N PHE A 131 -15.81 8.61 15.69
CA PHE A 131 -15.59 8.99 17.07
C PHE A 131 -14.64 10.19 17.16
N GLN A 132 -13.44 10.03 16.60
CA GLN A 132 -12.36 11.00 16.68
C GLN A 132 -11.36 10.79 15.54
N THR A 133 -10.80 11.89 15.04
CA THR A 133 -9.69 11.88 14.10
C THR A 133 -8.39 12.21 14.84
N ASN A 134 -7.33 11.44 14.60
CA ASN A 134 -6.08 11.50 15.34
C ASN A 134 -4.88 11.45 14.39
N GLN A 135 -3.93 12.37 14.59
CA GLN A 135 -2.62 12.29 13.96
C GLN A 135 -1.73 11.36 14.80
N VAL A 136 -1.24 10.28 14.18
CA VAL A 136 -0.32 9.36 14.86
C VAL A 136 1.10 9.89 14.71
N THR A 137 1.68 10.41 15.78
CA THR A 137 3.08 10.86 15.80
C THR A 137 4.05 9.71 16.13
N ALA A 138 5.35 9.93 15.94
CA ALA A 138 6.37 8.95 16.26
C ALA A 138 6.32 8.59 17.75
N GLY A 139 6.38 7.29 18.05
CA GLY A 139 6.28 6.78 19.42
C GLY A 139 5.25 5.66 19.53
N PRO A 140 4.74 5.38 20.73
CA PRO A 140 3.93 4.19 20.98
C PRO A 140 2.48 4.29 20.47
N GLY A 141 2.08 5.42 19.88
CA GLY A 141 0.71 5.68 19.40
C GLY A 141 -0.09 6.58 20.36
N VAL A 142 -1.32 6.91 19.95
CA VAL A 142 -2.20 7.88 20.61
C VAL A 142 -3.13 7.17 21.59
N GLU A 143 -3.15 7.59 22.86
CA GLU A 143 -4.16 7.12 23.81
C GLU A 143 -5.51 7.77 23.49
N ILE A 144 -6.55 6.95 23.46
CA ILE A 144 -7.93 7.37 23.25
C ILE A 144 -8.76 6.88 24.42
N LYS A 145 -9.62 7.77 24.93
CA LYS A 145 -10.57 7.48 26.01
C LYS A 145 -11.98 7.73 25.54
N ASP A 146 -12.84 6.74 25.69
CA ASP A 146 -14.26 6.84 25.40
C ASP A 146 -15.09 6.79 26.68
N PHE A 147 -15.46 7.98 27.16
CA PHE A 147 -16.29 8.15 28.35
C PHE A 147 -17.75 7.72 28.13
N GLY A 148 -18.20 7.62 26.88
CA GLY A 148 -19.55 7.16 26.55
C GLY A 148 -19.69 5.63 26.60
N ALA A 149 -18.59 4.89 26.61
CA ALA A 149 -18.59 3.44 26.46
C ALA A 149 -19.38 2.72 27.58
N GLY A 150 -19.48 3.32 28.76
CA GLY A 150 -20.24 2.75 29.89
C GLY A 150 -21.77 2.86 29.77
N ASN A 151 -22.28 3.59 28.77
CA ASN A 151 -23.71 3.82 28.54
C ASN A 151 -24.36 2.77 27.63
N ASP A 152 -23.56 2.03 26.87
CA ASP A 152 -24.03 1.02 25.93
C ASP A 152 -23.78 -0.39 26.46
N ARG A 153 -24.65 -1.34 26.09
CA ARG A 153 -24.44 -2.76 26.42
C ARG A 153 -23.24 -3.36 25.68
N SER A 154 -22.90 -2.81 24.53
CA SER A 154 -21.79 -3.25 23.70
C SER A 154 -21.32 -2.09 22.84
N ARG A 155 -20.00 -1.93 22.74
CA ARG A 155 -19.37 -0.93 21.89
C ARG A 155 -18.14 -1.55 21.24
N PHE A 156 -18.12 -1.52 19.91
CA PHE A 156 -17.07 -2.06 19.06
C PHE A 156 -16.31 -0.91 18.43
N TYR A 157 -15.00 -1.08 18.20
CA TYR A 157 -14.14 -0.04 17.66
C TYR A 157 -13.38 -0.55 16.45
N ARG A 158 -13.13 0.35 15.49
CA ARG A 158 -12.18 0.14 14.40
C ARG A 158 -11.48 1.45 14.07
N ALA A 159 -10.36 1.35 13.38
CA ALA A 159 -9.65 2.51 12.88
C ALA A 159 -9.40 2.38 11.38
N ARG A 160 -9.40 3.51 10.68
CA ARG A 160 -9.02 3.60 9.27
C ARG A 160 -8.22 4.86 9.01
N ARG A 161 -7.31 4.83 8.03
CA ARG A 161 -6.60 6.04 7.61
C ARG A 161 -7.56 6.96 6.86
N VAL A 162 -7.32 8.25 6.98
CA VAL A 162 -7.87 9.23 6.05
C VAL A 162 -7.07 9.09 4.74
N PRO A 163 -7.73 9.02 3.57
CA PRO A 163 -7.08 9.02 2.27
C PRO A 163 -6.18 10.25 2.05
#